data_AF-A0A4Q7PAX6-F1
#
_entry.id   AF-A0A4Q7PAX6-F1
#
_cell.length_a   1.000
_cell.length_b   1.000
_cell.length_c   1.000
_cell.angle_alpha   90.00
_cell.angle_beta   90.00
_cell.angle_gamma   90.00
#
_symmetry.space_group_name_H-M   'P 1'
#
loop_
_entity.id
_entity.type
_entity.pdbx_description
1 polymer ?
#
loop_
_entity_poly.entity_id
_entity_poly.type
_entity_poly.pdbx_seq_one_letter_code
_entity_poly.pdbx_strand_id
1 'polypeptide(L)'
;MVAIELDQTQQKLMEELPPIHDFSRFYFYLRSSQRDREYMGILSRISGLNHNILADWLNISPKTFRNYKNNPHLELKENTKEHLLSLISLYKHGIEVFGNKESFEAWLLLKNPLLDNQAPLDFLDTISGIKWIDNKLTSMEYGENA
;
A
#
# COMPACT_ATOMS: atom_id res chain seq x y z
N MET A 1 20.43 -0.45 -0.94
CA MET A 1 19.49 0.52 -1.54
C MET A 1 19.07 -0.02 -2.90
N VAL A 2 18.03 -0.85 -2.96
CA VAL A 2 17.26 -0.90 -4.20
C VAL A 2 16.46 0.39 -4.23
N ALA A 3 16.99 1.40 -4.92
CA ALA A 3 16.23 2.58 -5.27
C ALA A 3 15.03 2.07 -6.08
N ILE A 4 13.84 2.12 -5.51
CA ILE A 4 12.62 1.89 -6.28
C ILE A 4 12.62 2.97 -7.35
N GLU A 5 12.91 2.61 -8.61
CA GLU A 5 12.88 3.56 -9.71
C GLU A 5 11.42 3.93 -10.01
N LEU A 6 10.86 4.80 -9.17
CA LEU A 6 9.66 5.55 -9.49
C LEU A 6 10.06 6.69 -10.43
N ASP A 7 9.28 6.91 -11.48
CA ASP A 7 9.45 8.11 -12.30
C ASP A 7 9.03 9.38 -11.52
N GLN A 8 9.36 10.56 -12.04
CA GLN A 8 9.07 11.84 -11.38
C GLN A 8 7.58 12.04 -11.06
N THR A 9 6.68 11.52 -11.91
CA THR A 9 5.24 11.60 -11.68
C THR A 9 4.84 10.70 -10.53
N GLN A 10 5.35 9.47 -10.50
CA GLN A 10 5.09 8.50 -9.46
C GLN A 10 5.63 8.95 -8.09
N GLN A 11 6.83 9.53 -8.05
CA GLN A 11 7.42 10.10 -6.84
C GLN A 11 6.50 11.20 -6.27
N LYS A 12 6.10 12.16 -7.10
CA LYS A 12 5.21 13.25 -6.70
C LYS A 12 3.87 12.73 -6.15
N LEU A 13 3.27 11.74 -6.82
CA LEU A 13 2.01 11.15 -6.36
C LEU A 13 2.15 10.47 -4.99
N MET A 14 3.27 9.79 -4.75
CA MET A 14 3.54 9.13 -3.47
C MET A 14 3.80 10.16 -2.35
N GLU A 15 4.46 11.27 -2.65
CA GLU A 15 4.66 12.38 -1.71
C GLU A 15 3.33 13.04 -1.32
N GLU A 16 2.45 13.31 -2.30
CA GLU A 16 1.15 13.95 -2.11
C GLU A 16 0.11 13.05 -1.41
N LEU A 17 0.30 11.72 -1.46
CA LEU A 17 -0.60 10.76 -0.82
C LEU A 17 -0.61 10.97 0.70
N PRO A 18 -1.78 11.31 1.30
CA PRO A 18 -1.90 11.47 2.74
C PRO A 18 -1.75 10.12 3.47
N PRO A 19 -1.33 10.15 4.73
CA PRO A 19 -1.31 8.94 5.55
C PRO A 19 -2.72 8.40 5.76
N ILE A 20 -2.85 7.08 5.84
CA ILE A 20 -4.13 6.38 5.96
C ILE A 20 -4.91 6.70 7.24
N HIS A 21 -4.22 7.13 8.31
CA HIS A 21 -4.84 7.59 9.56
C HIS A 21 -5.45 9.01 9.47
N ASP A 22 -5.12 9.80 8.44
CA ASP A 22 -5.74 11.11 8.17
C ASP A 22 -7.01 10.95 7.31
N PHE A 23 -8.09 10.48 7.94
CA PHE A 23 -9.31 10.05 7.23
C PHE A 23 -9.91 11.12 6.31
N SER A 24 -9.92 12.38 6.75
CA SER A 24 -10.50 13.48 5.99
C SER A 24 -9.69 13.75 4.73
N ARG A 25 -8.38 13.94 4.86
CA ARG A 25 -7.52 14.20 3.70
C ARG A 25 -7.48 13.00 2.77
N PHE A 26 -7.43 11.79 3.31
CA PHE A 26 -7.46 10.56 2.52
C PHE A 26 -8.75 10.44 1.72
N TYR A 27 -9.92 10.68 2.34
CA TYR A 27 -11.21 10.63 1.66
C TYR A 27 -11.30 11.65 0.50
N PHE A 28 -10.91 12.91 0.72
CA PHE A 28 -10.94 13.92 -0.34
C PHE A 28 -9.90 13.65 -1.44
N TYR A 29 -8.74 13.11 -1.08
CA TYR A 29 -7.71 12.69 -2.05
C TYR A 29 -8.22 11.57 -2.96
N LEU A 30 -8.84 10.53 -2.37
CA LEU A 30 -9.47 9.42 -3.10
C LEU A 30 -10.47 9.91 -4.15
N ARG A 31 -11.34 10.86 -3.78
CA ARG A 31 -12.41 11.38 -4.67
C ARG A 31 -11.90 12.30 -5.79
N SER A 32 -10.79 12.99 -5.57
CA SER A 32 -10.26 13.96 -6.53
C SER A 32 -9.23 13.37 -7.48
N SER A 33 -8.55 12.29 -7.08
CA SER A 33 -7.50 11.69 -7.90
C SER A 33 -8.09 10.89 -9.08
N GLN A 34 -7.52 10.99 -10.27
CA GLN A 34 -7.91 10.22 -11.47
C GLN A 34 -6.73 9.43 -12.05
N ARG A 35 -5.74 9.11 -11.21
CA ARG A 35 -4.44 8.54 -11.64
C ARG A 35 -4.29 7.07 -11.27
N ASP A 36 -5.38 6.34 -11.47
CA ASP A 36 -5.54 4.93 -11.13
C ASP A 36 -4.44 4.04 -11.71
N ARG A 37 -4.09 4.25 -12.97
CA ARG A 37 -3.02 3.53 -13.66
C ARG A 37 -1.66 3.80 -13.02
N GLU A 38 -1.38 5.04 -12.65
CA GLU A 38 -0.14 5.45 -12.01
C GLU A 38 0.00 4.80 -10.64
N TYR A 39 -1.06 4.77 -9.81
CA TYR A 39 -1.03 4.10 -8.51
C TYR A 39 -0.86 2.58 -8.63
N MET A 40 -1.51 1.94 -9.61
CA MET A 40 -1.28 0.52 -9.90
C MET A 40 0.19 0.27 -10.28
N GLY A 41 0.79 1.20 -11.02
CA GLY A 41 2.21 1.22 -11.35
C GLY A 41 3.11 1.40 -10.11
N ILE A 42 2.74 2.32 -9.21
CA ILE A 42 3.44 2.57 -7.94
C ILE A 42 3.42 1.30 -7.09
N LEU A 43 2.24 0.74 -6.80
CA LEU A 43 2.11 -0.48 -5.99
C LEU A 43 2.95 -1.64 -6.57
N SER A 44 2.93 -1.81 -7.89
CA SER A 44 3.74 -2.84 -8.57
C SER A 44 5.24 -2.64 -8.33
N ARG A 45 5.73 -1.40 -8.40
CA ARG A 45 7.16 -1.07 -8.26
C ARG A 45 7.61 -1.11 -6.80
N ILE A 46 6.82 -0.56 -5.89
CA ILE A 46 7.20 -0.46 -4.46
C ILE A 46 7.11 -1.79 -3.73
N SER A 47 6.30 -2.74 -4.19
CA SER A 47 6.23 -4.08 -3.60
C SER A 47 7.17 -5.07 -4.30
N GLY A 48 7.43 -4.87 -5.60
CA GLY A 48 8.16 -5.85 -6.42
C GLY A 48 7.44 -7.19 -6.58
N LEU A 49 6.16 -7.26 -6.18
CA LEU A 49 5.36 -8.48 -6.24
C LEU A 49 4.79 -8.71 -7.63
N ASN A 50 4.53 -9.98 -7.95
CA ASN A 50 3.89 -10.32 -9.22
C ASN A 50 2.42 -9.85 -9.24
N HIS A 51 1.87 -9.72 -10.45
CA HIS A 51 0.50 -9.21 -10.62
C HIS A 51 -0.59 -10.11 -10.02
N ASN A 52 -0.35 -11.40 -9.82
CA ASN A 52 -1.35 -12.28 -9.24
C ASN A 52 -1.49 -12.00 -7.74
N ILE A 53 -0.36 -11.90 -7.02
CA ILE A 53 -0.33 -11.57 -5.60
C ILE A 53 -0.97 -10.20 -5.36
N LEU A 54 -0.63 -9.20 -6.19
CA LEU A 54 -1.23 -7.87 -6.09
C LEU A 54 -2.72 -7.85 -6.43
N ALA A 55 -3.19 -8.74 -7.32
CA ALA A 55 -4.62 -8.92 -7.57
C ALA A 55 -5.32 -9.47 -6.32
N ASP A 56 -4.72 -10.48 -5.68
CA ASP A 56 -5.27 -11.12 -4.48
C ASP A 56 -5.36 -10.11 -3.33
N TRP A 57 -4.31 -9.31 -3.08
CA TRP A 57 -4.33 -8.24 -2.09
C TRP A 57 -5.46 -7.24 -2.34
N LEU A 58 -5.70 -6.87 -3.60
CA LEU A 58 -6.77 -5.93 -3.97
C LEU A 58 -8.15 -6.59 -4.08
N ASN A 59 -8.28 -7.88 -3.76
CA ASN A 59 -9.49 -8.69 -3.93
C ASN A 59 -10.10 -8.59 -5.34
N ILE A 60 -9.26 -8.60 -6.37
CA ILE A 60 -9.67 -8.59 -7.77
C ILE A 60 -9.01 -9.73 -8.54
N SER A 61 -9.62 -10.14 -9.66
CA SER A 61 -8.97 -11.16 -10.50
C SER A 61 -7.68 -10.62 -11.16
N PRO A 62 -6.69 -11.48 -11.46
CA PRO A 62 -5.51 -11.09 -12.24
C PRO A 62 -5.85 -10.49 -13.60
N LYS A 63 -6.97 -10.91 -14.21
CA LYS A 63 -7.50 -10.31 -15.45
C LYS A 63 -7.93 -8.86 -15.22
N THR A 64 -8.65 -8.61 -14.14
CA THR A 64 -9.11 -7.27 -13.74
C THR A 64 -7.92 -6.35 -13.44
N PHE A 65 -6.94 -6.83 -12.67
CA PHE A 65 -5.70 -6.09 -12.38
C PHE A 65 -4.98 -5.67 -13.66
N ARG A 66 -4.80 -6.62 -14.59
CA ARG A 66 -4.16 -6.35 -15.88
C ARG A 66 -4.95 -5.36 -16.73
N ASN A 67 -6.28 -5.42 -16.69
CA ASN A 67 -7.14 -4.50 -17.43
C ASN A 67 -6.96 -3.05 -16.93
N TYR A 68 -7.00 -2.83 -15.61
CA TYR A 68 -6.75 -1.51 -15.02
C TYR A 68 -5.34 -0.97 -15.34
N LYS A 69 -4.32 -1.83 -15.33
CA LYS A 69 -2.93 -1.42 -15.62
C LYS A 69 -2.72 -1.01 -17.09
N ASN A 70 -3.45 -1.63 -18.01
CA ASN A 70 -3.22 -1.48 -19.46
C ASN A 70 -4.23 -0.56 -20.15
N ASN A 71 -5.37 -0.26 -19.53
CA ASN A 71 -6.41 0.58 -20.12
C ASN A 71 -6.52 1.93 -19.38
N PRO A 72 -5.99 3.03 -19.96
CA PRO A 72 -5.97 4.34 -19.30
C PRO A 72 -7.35 4.97 -19.12
N HIS A 73 -8.39 4.45 -19.77
CA HIS A 73 -9.76 4.96 -19.66
C HIS A 73 -10.60 4.22 -18.61
N LEU A 74 -10.04 3.20 -17.96
CA LEU A 74 -10.76 2.38 -17.01
C LEU A 74 -10.49 2.86 -15.58
N GLU A 75 -11.54 3.36 -14.94
CA GLU A 75 -11.51 3.77 -13.54
C GLU A 75 -11.68 2.58 -12.61
N LEU A 76 -10.91 2.54 -11.52
CA LEU A 76 -11.09 1.59 -10.45
C LEU A 76 -12.43 1.85 -9.74
N LYS A 77 -13.06 0.78 -9.28
CA LYS A 77 -14.14 0.90 -8.30
C LYS A 77 -13.61 1.57 -7.04
N GLU A 78 -14.41 2.44 -6.43
CA GLU A 78 -14.02 3.22 -5.24
C GLU A 78 -13.40 2.35 -4.13
N ASN A 79 -14.00 1.21 -3.79
CA ASN A 79 -13.43 0.31 -2.77
C ASN A 79 -12.04 -0.24 -3.17
N THR A 80 -11.85 -0.63 -4.44
CA THR A 80 -10.55 -1.12 -4.92
C THR A 80 -9.52 0.01 -4.92
N LYS A 81 -9.94 1.23 -5.23
CA LYS A 81 -9.10 2.41 -5.21
C LYS A 81 -8.70 2.80 -3.80
N GLU A 82 -9.63 2.79 -2.85
CA GLU A 82 -9.34 3.02 -1.42
C GLU A 82 -8.34 1.99 -0.90
N HIS A 83 -8.53 0.72 -1.23
CA HIS A 83 -7.60 -0.37 -0.88
C HIS A 83 -6.21 -0.15 -1.49
N LEU A 84 -6.13 0.15 -2.79
CA LEU A 84 -4.87 0.44 -3.48
C LEU A 84 -4.11 1.60 -2.84
N LEU A 85 -4.78 2.73 -2.61
CA LEU A 85 -4.17 3.89 -1.99
C LEU A 85 -3.75 3.61 -0.53
N SER A 86 -4.53 2.79 0.18
CA SER A 86 -4.22 2.37 1.55
C SER A 86 -2.93 1.57 1.61
N LEU A 87 -2.75 0.62 0.67
CA LEU A 87 -1.52 -0.17 0.57
C LEU A 87 -0.30 0.70 0.24
N ILE A 88 -0.44 1.67 -0.67
CA ILE A 88 0.66 2.57 -1.02
C ILE A 88 1.02 3.46 0.18
N SER A 89 0.02 3.97 0.90
CA SER A 89 0.25 4.75 2.12
C SER A 89 0.97 3.92 3.19
N LEU A 90 0.57 2.66 3.39
CA LEU A 90 1.22 1.75 4.34
C LEU A 90 2.68 1.49 3.95
N TYR A 91 2.95 1.23 2.66
CA TYR A 91 4.32 1.03 2.18
C TYR A 91 5.20 2.25 2.40
N LYS A 92 4.66 3.45 2.14
CA LYS A 92 5.37 4.72 2.39
C LYS A 92 5.77 4.83 3.86
N HIS A 93 4.79 4.71 4.77
CA HIS A 93 5.03 4.79 6.20
C HIS A 93 5.98 3.68 6.69
N GLY A 94 5.79 2.44 6.26
CA GLY A 94 6.67 1.33 6.60
C GLY A 94 8.12 1.54 6.16
N ILE A 95 8.35 2.06 4.96
CA ILE A 95 9.70 2.41 4.48
C ILE A 95 10.30 3.54 5.33
N GLU A 96 9.50 4.52 5.75
CA GLU A 96 9.94 5.60 6.64
C GLU A 96 10.38 5.06 8.02
N VAL A 97 9.57 4.19 8.64
CA VAL A 97 9.86 3.57 9.96
C VAL A 97 11.10 2.67 9.92
N PHE A 98 11.21 1.81 8.90
CA PHE A 98 12.31 0.84 8.78
C PHE A 98 13.55 1.41 8.05
N GLY A 99 13.46 2.61 7.47
CA GLY A 99 14.49 3.29 6.70
C GLY A 99 14.76 2.71 5.30
N ASN A 100 14.26 1.52 4.98
CA ASN A 100 14.37 0.91 3.65
C ASN A 100 13.27 -0.12 3.40
N LYS A 101 13.02 -0.39 2.11
CA LYS A 101 12.02 -1.34 1.63
C LYS A 101 12.28 -2.75 2.12
N GLU A 102 13.53 -3.20 2.03
CA GLU A 102 13.89 -4.59 2.30
C GLU A 102 13.64 -4.97 3.76
N SER A 103 13.95 -4.07 4.69
CA SER A 103 13.66 -4.23 6.12
C SER A 103 12.16 -4.24 6.41
N PHE A 104 11.39 -3.33 5.81
CA PHE A 104 9.94 -3.30 5.97
C PHE A 104 9.27 -4.57 5.44
N GLU A 105 9.68 -5.05 4.26
CA GLU A 105 9.14 -6.29 3.69
C GLU A 105 9.52 -7.53 4.49
N ALA A 106 10.74 -7.57 5.03
CA ALA A 106 11.13 -8.63 5.95
C ALA A 106 10.22 -8.65 7.20
N TRP A 107 9.85 -7.49 7.72
CA TRP A 107 8.90 -7.37 8.82
C TRP A 107 7.48 -7.79 8.42
N LEU A 108 7.00 -7.41 7.23
CA LEU A 108 5.68 -7.82 6.73
C LEU A 108 5.52 -9.35 6.65
N LEU A 109 6.61 -10.09 6.42
CA LEU A 109 6.62 -11.55 6.28
C LEU A 109 6.85 -12.28 7.61
N LEU A 110 7.28 -11.58 8.66
CA LEU A 110 7.64 -12.20 9.93
C LEU A 110 6.38 -12.41 10.77
N LYS A 111 6.17 -13.66 11.23
CA LYS A 111 5.12 -13.95 12.20
C LYS A 111 5.36 -13.18 13.48
N ASN A 112 4.33 -12.48 13.95
CA ASN A 112 4.41 -11.69 15.18
C ASN A 112 3.52 -12.31 16.27
N PRO A 113 4.05 -12.68 17.45
CA PRO A 113 3.25 -13.16 18.58
C PRO A 113 2.16 -12.19 19.03
N LEU A 114 2.35 -10.88 18.83
CA LEU A 114 1.37 -9.84 19.13
C LEU A 114 0.29 -9.68 18.04
N LEU A 115 0.40 -10.43 16.94
CA LEU A 115 -0.59 -10.55 15.87
C LEU A 115 -1.11 -11.99 15.78
N ASP A 116 -1.32 -12.66 16.91
CA ASP A 116 -1.78 -14.05 16.98
C ASP A 116 -0.94 -15.05 16.17
N ASN A 117 0.37 -14.78 16.06
CA ASN A 117 1.34 -15.53 15.25
C ASN A 117 1.07 -15.48 13.73
N GLN A 118 0.31 -14.51 13.25
CA GLN A 118 0.18 -14.18 11.83
C GLN A 118 1.23 -13.15 11.44
N ALA A 119 1.56 -13.09 10.15
CA ALA A 119 2.43 -12.07 9.61
C ALA A 119 1.61 -10.79 9.33
N PRO A 120 2.18 -9.58 9.45
CA PRO A 120 1.46 -8.35 9.10
C PRO A 120 0.85 -8.37 7.69
N LEU A 121 1.52 -9.03 6.74
CA LEU A 121 1.03 -9.32 5.39
C LEU A 121 -0.40 -9.90 5.37
N ASP A 122 -0.69 -10.80 6.30
CA ASP A 122 -1.92 -11.62 6.30
C ASP A 122 -3.18 -10.76 6.53
N PHE A 123 -3.00 -9.51 6.98
CA PHE A 123 -4.08 -8.56 7.26
C PHE A 123 -4.28 -7.52 6.14
N LEU A 124 -3.49 -7.57 5.07
CA LEU A 124 -3.51 -6.55 4.01
C LEU A 124 -4.64 -6.74 2.99
N ASP A 125 -5.46 -7.77 3.15
CA ASP A 125 -6.64 -8.08 2.33
C ASP A 125 -7.86 -7.20 2.64
N THR A 126 -7.81 -6.39 3.69
CA THR A 126 -8.88 -5.44 4.05
C THR A 126 -8.32 -4.07 4.41
N ILE A 127 -9.09 -3.01 4.12
CA ILE A 127 -8.73 -1.64 4.50
C ILE A 127 -8.55 -1.51 6.02
N SER A 128 -9.40 -2.17 6.81
CA SER A 128 -9.30 -2.16 8.27
C SER A 128 -8.03 -2.86 8.76
N GLY A 129 -7.65 -3.98 8.15
CA GLY A 129 -6.39 -4.66 8.47
C GLY A 129 -5.17 -3.82 8.11
N ILE A 130 -5.18 -3.15 6.95
CA ILE A 130 -4.13 -2.18 6.58
C ILE A 130 -4.01 -1.05 7.62
N LYS A 131 -5.12 -0.44 8.03
CA LYS A 131 -5.13 0.60 9.07
C LYS A 131 -4.59 0.09 10.40
N TRP A 132 -4.89 -1.16 10.75
CA TRP A 132 -4.40 -1.76 11.97
C TRP A 132 -2.88 -1.99 11.94
N ILE A 133 -2.35 -2.48 10.82
CA ILE A 133 -0.91 -2.62 10.61
C ILE A 133 -0.21 -1.25 10.58
N ASP A 134 -0.82 -0.23 9.97
CA ASP A 134 -0.32 1.15 9.98
C ASP A 134 -0.19 1.69 11.42
N ASN A 135 -1.21 1.48 12.26
CA ASN A 135 -1.15 1.86 13.67
C ASN A 135 -0.02 1.14 14.42
N LYS A 136 0.28 -0.12 14.06
CA LYS A 136 1.42 -0.85 14.65
C LYS A 136 2.75 -0.24 14.26
N LEU A 137 2.90 0.23 13.02
CA LEU A 137 4.07 1.00 12.59
C LEU A 137 4.23 2.28 13.42
N THR A 138 3.15 3.04 13.61
CA THR A 138 3.17 4.24 14.46
C THR A 138 3.59 3.93 15.90
N SER A 139 3.09 2.85 16.51
CA SER A 139 3.54 2.44 17.86
C SER A 139 5.04 2.14 17.91
N MET A 140 5.63 1.56 16.85
CA MET A 140 7.08 1.32 16.77
C MET A 140 7.88 2.62 16.75
N GLU A 141 7.40 3.65 16.05
CA GLU A 141 8.06 4.96 15.99
C GLU A 141 8.19 5.60 17.38
N TYR A 142 7.18 5.41 18.23
CA TYR A 142 7.16 5.93 19.60
C TYR A 142 7.84 5.01 20.63
N GLY A 143 8.41 3.88 20.20
CA GLY A 143 9.10 2.94 21.08
C GLY A 143 8.17 2.08 21.95
N GLU A 144 6.88 2.00 21.60
CA GLU A 144 5.98 1.02 22.19
C GLU A 144 6.28 -0.35 21.56
N ASN A 145 6.62 -1.35 22.38
CA ASN A 145 7.03 -2.67 21.92
C ASN A 145 5.97 -3.28 20.98
N ALA A 146 6.35 -3.46 19.72
CA ALA A 146 5.57 -4.10 18.67
C ALA A 146 5.72 -5.62 18.61
#